data_AF-A0A931WGL7-F1
#
_entry.id   AF-A0A931WGL7-F1
#
_cell.length_a   1.000
_cell.length_b   1.000
_cell.length_c   1.000
_cell.angle_alpha   90.00
_cell.angle_beta   90.00
_cell.angle_gamma   90.00
#
_symmetry.space_group_name_H-M   'P 1'
#
loop_
_entity.id
_entity.type
_entity.pdbx_description
1 polymer ?
#
loop_
_entity_poly.entity_id
_entity_poly.type
_entity_poly.pdbx_seq_one_letter_code
_entity_poly.pdbx_strand_id
1 'polypeptide(L)'
;MSNGRIAFLIVLIAASPLSAAIEGRSASAVDIAGTPRTNFNSTESIGFLQKVNNTAASTNLIEFSYAVTDPSGKQVFTHSGNAAPGSVVGESASQIAGIPVSQIYTVPGNYTLTATAVLDGQTVVQKAVFAISSPIITLLFPPNGARDLVATPLLFSWSGSGASRYRILVDDDPSFYNVLFEGFTVGPETTFTYPDNPPDPRQRLASGQNYYWKVEGLDVAGIKVAEAGSPFSFSVKQQSTQSRDIALTSLEIIPDAPVDAIGAIPFRVTIVNQGAQSEANVAVSLYVNGVATNDSPKKIVSLPPGDVQRLTFVGMPSQEARLAMIQAYSEFFDDNMQNNRVSMTVNLEERRRREEKKRAKNYACSQAWELVQRLAGNSGELVRALDGYQCAGMEGEGMSAEELNALLEALENKKAKITRAWLQ
;
A
#
# COMPACT_ATOMS: atom_id res chain seq x y z
N MET A 1 -40.55 53.33 54.78
CA MET A 1 -40.66 52.39 53.66
C MET A 1 -39.32 51.69 53.51
N SER A 2 -39.19 50.45 53.97
CA SER A 2 -37.99 49.63 53.82
C SER A 2 -38.44 48.22 53.48
N ASN A 3 -38.10 47.78 52.26
CA ASN A 3 -38.55 46.53 51.67
C ASN A 3 -37.60 45.39 52.08
N GLY A 4 -38.13 44.40 52.79
CA GLY A 4 -37.44 43.13 53.04
C GLY A 4 -37.46 42.24 51.79
N ARG A 5 -36.30 41.72 51.40
CA ARG A 5 -36.16 40.69 50.37
C ARG A 5 -35.82 39.35 51.03
N ILE A 6 -36.72 38.40 50.88
CA ILE A 6 -36.54 36.98 51.22
C ILE A 6 -35.81 36.32 50.03
N ALA A 7 -34.64 35.75 50.27
CA ALA A 7 -33.91 34.97 49.28
C ALA A 7 -34.30 33.48 49.41
N PHE A 8 -34.89 32.93 48.34
CA PHE A 8 -35.13 31.50 48.18
C PHE A 8 -33.81 30.80 47.81
N LEU A 9 -33.37 29.86 48.64
CA LEU A 9 -32.24 28.97 48.34
C LEU A 9 -32.76 27.78 47.51
N ILE A 10 -32.49 27.77 46.21
CA ILE A 10 -32.72 26.61 45.34
C ILE A 10 -31.52 25.68 45.48
N VAL A 11 -31.73 24.52 46.11
CA VAL A 11 -30.74 23.43 46.15
C VAL A 11 -30.81 22.70 44.82
N LEU A 12 -29.81 22.92 43.96
CA LEU A 12 -29.55 22.06 42.80
C LEU A 12 -29.00 20.72 43.33
N ILE A 13 -29.83 19.68 43.29
CA ILE A 13 -29.37 18.30 43.45
C ILE A 13 -28.59 17.96 42.17
N ALA A 14 -27.26 17.87 42.29
CA ALA A 14 -26.41 17.32 41.25
C ALA A 14 -26.78 15.84 41.08
N ALA A 15 -27.43 15.48 39.97
CA ALA A 15 -27.62 14.10 39.58
C ALA A 15 -26.24 13.46 39.42
N SER A 16 -25.90 12.52 40.31
CA SER A 16 -24.70 11.72 40.19
C SER A 16 -24.75 10.98 38.85
N PRO A 17 -23.65 10.91 38.07
CA PRO A 17 -23.64 10.07 36.88
C PRO A 17 -23.95 8.64 37.30
N LEU A 18 -25.00 8.05 36.72
CA LEU A 18 -25.30 6.62 36.87
C LEU A 18 -24.03 5.84 36.52
N SER A 19 -23.44 5.17 37.51
CA SER A 19 -22.34 4.24 37.29
C SER A 19 -22.74 3.21 36.24
N ALA A 20 -21.86 2.92 35.28
CA ALA A 20 -22.14 1.89 34.29
C ALA A 20 -22.34 0.54 35.00
N ALA A 21 -23.50 -0.10 34.80
CA ALA A 21 -23.89 -1.39 35.36
C ALA A 21 -23.14 -2.55 34.71
N ILE A 22 -22.60 -2.37 33.49
CA ILE A 22 -21.79 -3.39 32.81
C ILE A 22 -20.50 -2.80 32.23
N GLU A 23 -19.41 -3.54 32.37
CA GLU A 23 -18.08 -3.20 31.84
C GLU A 23 -17.56 -4.31 30.94
N GLY A 24 -16.91 -3.96 29.82
CA GLY A 24 -16.29 -4.95 28.94
C GLY A 24 -15.00 -5.54 29.55
N ARG A 25 -14.85 -6.87 29.49
CA ARG A 25 -13.58 -7.56 29.81
C ARG A 25 -12.85 -8.05 28.56
N SER A 26 -13.42 -8.97 27.80
CA SER A 26 -12.80 -9.43 26.54
C SER A 26 -13.81 -9.92 25.51
N ALA A 27 -13.37 -9.91 24.24
CA ALA A 27 -13.99 -10.67 23.15
C ALA A 27 -12.90 -11.48 22.45
N SER A 28 -13.21 -12.70 22.01
CA SER A 28 -12.24 -13.55 21.32
C SER A 28 -12.92 -14.58 20.43
N ALA A 29 -12.28 -14.89 19.30
CA ALA A 29 -12.51 -16.14 18.59
C ALA A 29 -11.87 -17.30 19.37
N VAL A 30 -12.55 -18.44 19.42
CA VAL A 30 -12.12 -19.62 20.16
C VAL A 30 -12.22 -20.88 19.30
N ASP A 31 -11.45 -21.91 19.62
CA ASP A 31 -11.63 -23.25 19.05
C ASP A 31 -12.80 -24.02 19.69
N ILE A 32 -12.99 -25.28 19.28
CA ILE A 32 -14.01 -26.18 19.80
C ILE A 32 -13.85 -26.48 21.31
N ALA A 33 -12.65 -26.29 21.86
CA ALA A 33 -12.39 -26.46 23.30
C ALA A 33 -12.62 -25.16 24.08
N GLY A 34 -12.98 -24.06 23.40
CA GLY A 34 -13.16 -22.74 24.02
C GLY A 34 -11.86 -21.97 24.25
N THR A 35 -10.74 -22.43 23.68
CA THR A 35 -9.45 -21.75 23.83
C THR A 35 -9.33 -20.60 22.83
N PRO A 36 -8.99 -19.37 23.27
CA PRO A 36 -8.80 -18.24 22.37
C PRO A 36 -7.73 -18.49 21.31
N ARG A 37 -8.06 -18.21 20.05
CA ARG A 37 -7.17 -18.31 18.89
C ARG A 37 -7.34 -17.11 17.96
N THR A 38 -6.27 -16.79 17.25
CA THR A 38 -6.25 -15.70 16.26
C THR A 38 -6.12 -16.19 14.82
N ASN A 39 -5.95 -17.49 14.59
CA ASN A 39 -5.78 -18.08 13.26
C ASN A 39 -6.65 -19.32 13.11
N PHE A 40 -7.40 -19.37 12.01
CA PHE A 40 -8.27 -20.48 11.64
C PHE A 40 -8.08 -20.85 10.17
N ASN A 41 -8.40 -22.09 9.80
CA ASN A 41 -8.52 -22.52 8.41
C ASN A 41 -9.99 -22.56 7.97
N SER A 42 -10.25 -22.52 6.66
CA SER A 42 -11.60 -22.48 6.10
C SER A 42 -12.40 -23.78 6.26
N THR A 43 -11.80 -24.87 6.75
CA THR A 43 -12.42 -26.20 6.88
C THR A 43 -12.69 -26.61 8.34
N GLU A 44 -12.26 -25.84 9.33
CA GLU A 44 -12.49 -26.12 10.75
C GLU A 44 -13.76 -25.45 11.29
N SER A 45 -13.98 -25.58 12.60
CA SER A 45 -15.06 -24.90 13.33
C SER A 45 -14.50 -23.86 14.28
N ILE A 46 -15.25 -22.78 14.46
CA ILE A 46 -14.92 -21.62 15.28
C ILE A 46 -16.03 -21.37 16.31
N GLY A 47 -15.66 -20.75 17.42
CA GLY A 47 -16.59 -20.16 18.38
C GLY A 47 -16.26 -18.71 18.67
N PHE A 48 -17.18 -18.02 19.33
CA PHE A 48 -16.98 -16.65 19.81
C PHE A 48 -17.32 -16.56 21.29
N LEU A 49 -16.43 -15.94 22.06
CA LEU A 49 -16.54 -15.75 23.50
C LEU A 49 -16.56 -14.24 23.79
N GLN A 50 -17.49 -13.83 24.65
CA GLN A 50 -17.51 -12.49 25.23
C GLN A 50 -17.54 -12.61 26.76
N LYS A 51 -16.71 -11.80 27.42
CA LYS A 51 -16.70 -11.64 28.88
C LYS A 51 -16.96 -10.19 29.24
N VAL A 52 -17.87 -9.98 30.18
CA VAL A 52 -18.20 -8.68 30.77
C VAL A 52 -18.18 -8.78 32.29
N ASN A 53 -18.08 -7.65 32.96
CA ASN A 53 -18.21 -7.54 34.40
C ASN A 53 -19.47 -6.74 34.73
N ASN A 54 -20.41 -7.38 35.42
CA ASN A 54 -21.59 -6.73 35.95
C ASN A 54 -21.23 -6.05 37.27
N THR A 55 -21.39 -4.73 37.36
CA THR A 55 -21.00 -3.93 38.52
C THR A 55 -22.17 -3.70 39.48
N ALA A 56 -23.40 -3.97 39.06
CA ALA A 56 -24.61 -3.77 39.86
C ALA A 56 -25.68 -4.83 39.55
N ALA A 57 -26.37 -5.33 40.59
CA ALA A 57 -27.43 -6.31 40.39
C ALA A 57 -28.63 -5.67 39.66
N SER A 58 -29.18 -6.38 38.67
CA SER A 58 -30.36 -6.01 37.90
C SER A 58 -31.39 -7.13 37.90
N THR A 59 -32.66 -6.78 37.66
CA THR A 59 -33.74 -7.76 37.46
C THR A 59 -33.83 -8.24 36.01
N ASN A 60 -33.16 -7.55 35.08
CA ASN A 60 -33.10 -7.91 33.68
C ASN A 60 -31.93 -8.87 33.38
N LEU A 61 -31.95 -9.47 32.20
CA LEU A 61 -30.87 -10.31 31.70
C LEU A 61 -29.80 -9.45 31.01
N ILE A 62 -28.55 -9.92 31.06
CA ILE A 62 -27.48 -9.42 30.20
C ILE A 62 -27.62 -10.14 28.86
N GLU A 63 -28.04 -9.42 27.81
CA GLU A 63 -28.24 -9.97 26.48
C GLU A 63 -26.95 -9.86 25.66
N PHE A 64 -26.54 -10.96 25.02
CA PHE A 64 -25.34 -11.03 24.20
C PHE A 64 -25.68 -11.24 22.72
N SER A 65 -24.94 -10.53 21.87
CA SER A 65 -24.97 -10.73 20.42
C SER A 65 -23.56 -10.68 19.81
N TYR A 66 -23.39 -11.34 18.68
CA TYR A 66 -22.14 -11.42 17.94
C TYR A 66 -22.39 -11.08 16.49
N ALA A 67 -21.47 -10.33 15.89
CA ALA A 67 -21.42 -10.09 14.45
C ALA A 67 -19.99 -10.30 13.96
N VAL A 68 -19.83 -10.83 12.74
CA VAL A 68 -18.51 -10.92 12.09
C VAL A 68 -18.56 -10.17 10.78
N THR A 69 -17.55 -9.33 10.54
CA THR A 69 -17.29 -8.72 9.24
C THR A 69 -16.06 -9.34 8.60
N ASP A 70 -16.13 -9.57 7.29
CA ASP A 70 -15.04 -10.09 6.49
C ASP A 70 -13.97 -9.02 6.17
N PRO A 71 -12.87 -9.38 5.49
CA PRO A 71 -11.80 -8.43 5.15
C PRO A 71 -12.24 -7.23 4.29
N SER A 72 -13.38 -7.34 3.58
CA SER A 72 -13.96 -6.23 2.81
C SER A 72 -14.86 -5.32 3.66
N GLY A 73 -15.10 -5.68 4.92
CA GLY A 73 -16.04 -5.01 5.82
C GLY A 73 -17.48 -5.49 5.70
N LYS A 74 -17.76 -6.50 4.85
CA LYS A 74 -19.11 -7.07 4.70
C LYS A 74 -19.43 -7.92 5.93
N GLN A 75 -20.60 -7.71 6.53
CA GLN A 75 -21.10 -8.59 7.60
C GLN A 75 -21.45 -9.98 7.02
N VAL A 76 -20.83 -11.02 7.57
CA VAL A 76 -20.95 -12.42 7.12
C VAL A 76 -21.58 -13.34 8.15
N PHE A 77 -21.73 -12.86 9.39
CA PHE A 77 -22.33 -13.63 10.47
C PHE A 77 -23.02 -12.70 11.46
N THR A 78 -24.14 -13.18 12.01
CA THR A 78 -24.81 -12.59 13.17
C THR A 78 -25.41 -13.68 14.04
N HIS A 79 -25.30 -13.52 15.35
CA HIS A 79 -25.98 -14.35 16.34
C HIS A 79 -26.52 -13.48 17.46
N SER A 80 -27.74 -13.77 17.91
CA SER A 80 -28.40 -13.13 19.05
C SER A 80 -29.16 -14.17 19.85
N GLY A 81 -29.47 -13.87 21.11
CA GLY A 81 -30.34 -14.71 21.96
C GLY A 81 -29.60 -15.47 23.05
N ASN A 82 -28.29 -15.27 23.20
CA ASN A 82 -27.59 -15.70 24.41
C ASN A 82 -27.82 -14.68 25.52
N ALA A 83 -28.04 -15.14 26.74
CA ALA A 83 -28.25 -14.27 27.88
C ALA A 83 -27.63 -14.86 29.15
N ALA A 84 -27.25 -13.98 30.08
CA ALA A 84 -26.82 -14.36 31.43
C ALA A 84 -27.65 -13.60 32.48
N PRO A 85 -27.80 -14.13 33.71
CA PRO A 85 -28.51 -13.43 34.78
C PRO A 85 -27.83 -12.08 35.13
N GLY A 86 -28.56 -10.96 35.00
CA GLY A 86 -28.08 -9.65 35.47
C GLY A 86 -28.18 -9.47 36.98
N SER A 87 -28.81 -10.41 37.70
CA SER A 87 -28.98 -10.35 39.15
C SER A 87 -27.69 -10.62 39.93
N VAL A 88 -26.64 -11.11 39.28
CA VAL A 88 -25.36 -11.46 39.90
C VAL A 88 -24.31 -10.42 39.54
N VAL A 89 -23.76 -9.75 40.55
CA VAL A 89 -22.59 -8.86 40.40
C VAL A 89 -21.33 -9.71 40.21
N GLY A 90 -20.48 -9.32 39.27
CA GLY A 90 -19.23 -10.03 38.95
C GLY A 90 -19.13 -10.41 37.47
N GLU A 91 -18.24 -11.35 37.16
CA GLU A 91 -18.00 -11.76 35.78
C GLU A 91 -19.19 -12.54 35.20
N SER A 92 -19.58 -12.16 33.99
CA SER A 92 -20.54 -12.87 33.18
C SER A 92 -19.95 -13.10 31.79
N ALA A 93 -20.28 -14.24 31.19
CA ALA A 93 -19.76 -14.60 29.89
C ALA A 93 -20.83 -15.28 29.05
N SER A 94 -20.69 -15.14 27.74
CA SER A 94 -21.45 -15.89 26.75
C SER A 94 -20.48 -16.46 25.72
N GLN A 95 -20.75 -17.68 25.28
CA GLN A 95 -20.01 -18.34 24.21
C GLN A 95 -20.97 -18.96 23.22
N ILE A 96 -20.63 -18.86 21.94
CA ILE A 96 -21.15 -19.74 20.89
C ILE A 96 -20.00 -20.56 20.33
N ALA A 97 -20.28 -21.81 19.94
CA ALA A 97 -19.26 -22.76 19.50
C ALA A 97 -19.78 -23.62 18.35
N GLY A 98 -18.85 -24.25 17.63
CA GLY A 98 -19.18 -25.20 16.56
C GLY A 98 -19.71 -24.56 15.28
N ILE A 99 -19.42 -23.27 15.04
CA ILE A 99 -19.78 -22.60 13.80
C ILE A 99 -18.80 -23.11 12.73
N PRO A 100 -19.25 -23.77 11.65
CA PRO A 100 -18.36 -24.14 10.56
C PRO A 100 -17.79 -22.88 9.92
N VAL A 101 -16.46 -22.78 9.78
CA VAL A 101 -15.83 -21.59 9.20
C VAL A 101 -16.33 -21.34 7.77
N SER A 102 -16.68 -22.40 7.03
CA SER A 102 -17.30 -22.31 5.70
C SER A 102 -18.61 -21.50 5.64
N GLN A 103 -19.31 -21.29 6.76
CA GLN A 103 -20.52 -20.46 6.81
C GLN A 103 -20.22 -18.95 6.85
N ILE A 104 -19.04 -18.57 7.34
CA ILE A 104 -18.63 -17.17 7.51
C ILE A 104 -17.51 -16.77 6.54
N TYR A 105 -16.83 -17.75 5.96
CA TYR A 105 -15.69 -17.54 5.08
C TYR A 105 -16.12 -17.03 3.70
N THR A 106 -15.58 -15.88 3.32
CA THR A 106 -15.72 -15.30 1.97
C THR A 106 -14.40 -15.32 1.23
N VAL A 107 -13.35 -14.78 1.84
CA VAL A 107 -11.98 -14.71 1.31
C VAL A 107 -10.97 -14.91 2.43
N PRO A 108 -9.71 -15.32 2.15
CA PRO A 108 -8.68 -15.33 3.17
C PRO A 108 -8.37 -13.92 3.69
N GLY A 109 -7.98 -13.83 4.95
CA GLY A 109 -7.56 -12.57 5.57
C GLY A 109 -8.14 -12.37 6.96
N ASN A 110 -8.10 -11.11 7.42
CA ASN A 110 -8.51 -10.72 8.77
C ASN A 110 -10.00 -10.43 8.84
N TYR A 111 -10.71 -11.18 9.68
CA TYR A 111 -12.10 -10.98 10.05
C TYR A 111 -12.18 -10.23 11.37
N THR A 112 -13.23 -9.43 11.55
CA THR A 112 -13.47 -8.70 12.79
C THR A 112 -14.72 -9.25 13.47
N LEU A 113 -14.54 -9.82 14.66
CA LEU A 113 -15.62 -10.10 15.59
C LEU A 113 -16.03 -8.80 16.29
N THR A 114 -17.33 -8.51 16.30
CA THR A 114 -17.96 -7.50 17.16
C THR A 114 -18.91 -8.22 18.11
N ALA A 115 -18.59 -8.22 19.39
CA ALA A 115 -19.41 -8.80 20.45
C ALA A 115 -20.08 -7.68 21.26
N THR A 116 -21.39 -7.78 21.46
CA THR A 116 -22.19 -6.76 22.13
C THR A 116 -22.92 -7.36 23.31
N ALA A 117 -22.82 -6.72 24.47
CA ALA A 117 -23.59 -7.05 25.66
C ALA A 117 -24.49 -5.87 26.04
N VAL A 118 -25.75 -6.13 26.38
CA VAL A 118 -26.73 -5.11 26.76
C VAL A 118 -27.35 -5.47 28.12
N LEU A 119 -27.40 -4.50 29.04
CA LEU A 119 -28.12 -4.60 30.31
C LEU A 119 -28.73 -3.24 30.65
N ASP A 120 -30.03 -3.19 30.95
CA ASP A 120 -30.74 -1.97 31.35
C ASP A 120 -30.54 -0.78 30.39
N GLY A 121 -30.48 -1.06 29.08
CA GLY A 121 -30.23 -0.06 28.05
C GLY A 121 -28.77 0.40 27.92
N GLN A 122 -27.88 -0.05 28.81
CA GLN A 122 -26.44 0.14 28.66
C GLN A 122 -25.87 -0.90 27.69
N THR A 123 -24.94 -0.46 26.84
CA THR A 123 -24.35 -1.30 25.79
C THR A 123 -22.83 -1.31 25.91
N VAL A 124 -22.26 -2.52 25.95
CA VAL A 124 -20.81 -2.76 25.87
C VAL A 124 -20.51 -3.42 24.53
N VAL A 125 -19.69 -2.76 23.71
CA VAL A 125 -19.22 -3.30 22.43
C VAL A 125 -17.73 -3.62 22.54
N GLN A 126 -17.36 -4.84 22.16
CA GLN A 126 -15.99 -5.31 22.16
C GLN A 126 -15.64 -5.90 20.81
N LYS A 127 -14.38 -5.77 20.40
CA LYS A 127 -13.90 -6.25 19.11
C LYS A 127 -12.70 -7.16 19.27
N ALA A 128 -12.60 -8.15 18.38
CA ALA A 128 -11.43 -9.00 18.23
C ALA A 128 -11.16 -9.26 16.74
N VAL A 129 -9.89 -9.43 16.38
CA VAL A 129 -9.48 -9.74 15.01
C VAL A 129 -8.92 -11.16 14.98
N PHE A 130 -9.30 -11.93 13.98
CA PHE A 130 -8.76 -13.26 13.71
C PHE A 130 -8.60 -13.46 12.20
N ALA A 131 -7.62 -14.26 11.80
CA ALA A 131 -7.36 -14.57 10.40
C ALA A 131 -8.01 -15.90 10.03
N ILE A 132 -8.61 -15.97 8.84
CA ILE A 132 -8.99 -17.23 8.19
C ILE A 132 -8.12 -17.44 6.95
N SER A 133 -7.46 -18.60 6.85
CA SER A 133 -6.73 -19.04 5.66
C SER A 133 -7.50 -20.11 4.88
N SER A 134 -7.20 -20.24 3.59
CA SER A 134 -7.64 -21.37 2.76
C SER A 134 -6.50 -22.37 2.61
N PRO A 135 -6.72 -23.69 2.79
CA PRO A 135 -5.69 -24.68 2.46
C PRO A 135 -5.55 -24.89 0.95
N ILE A 136 -6.47 -24.39 0.13
CA ILE A 136 -6.52 -24.58 -1.32
C ILE A 136 -6.15 -23.28 -2.05
N ILE A 137 -5.24 -23.37 -3.02
CA ILE A 137 -4.89 -22.29 -3.95
C ILE A 137 -5.47 -22.60 -5.34
N THR A 138 -6.10 -21.61 -5.97
CA THR A 138 -6.59 -21.71 -7.35
C THR A 138 -5.62 -20.98 -8.28
N LEU A 139 -5.08 -21.67 -9.28
CA LEU A 139 -4.20 -21.09 -10.28
C LEU A 139 -5.03 -20.32 -11.33
N LEU A 140 -4.55 -19.15 -11.77
CA LEU A 140 -5.29 -18.25 -12.66
C LEU A 140 -4.58 -18.06 -14.01
N PHE A 141 -3.29 -17.71 -13.99
CA PHE A 141 -2.52 -17.46 -15.21
C PHE A 141 -1.07 -17.95 -15.06
N PRO A 142 -0.47 -18.56 -16.10
CA PRO A 142 -1.10 -18.98 -17.35
C PRO A 142 -2.19 -20.04 -17.12
N PRO A 143 -3.31 -20.01 -17.86
CA PRO A 143 -4.36 -21.00 -17.70
C PRO A 143 -3.86 -22.40 -18.07
N ASN A 144 -4.46 -23.45 -17.49
CA ASN A 144 -4.02 -24.82 -17.75
C ASN A 144 -4.09 -25.18 -19.24
N GLY A 145 -2.98 -25.67 -19.77
CA GLY A 145 -2.84 -26.06 -21.18
C GLY A 145 -2.57 -24.88 -22.11
N ALA A 146 -2.17 -23.71 -21.60
CA ALA A 146 -1.77 -22.58 -22.42
C ALA A 146 -0.66 -22.96 -23.39
N ARG A 147 -0.73 -22.47 -24.64
CA ARG A 147 0.26 -22.79 -25.67
C ARG A 147 0.89 -21.55 -26.27
N ASP A 148 2.15 -21.69 -26.64
CA ASP A 148 2.90 -20.70 -27.40
C ASP A 148 2.82 -19.29 -26.81
N LEU A 149 2.89 -19.18 -25.48
CA LEU A 149 2.83 -17.90 -24.80
C LEU A 149 3.98 -17.00 -25.26
N VAL A 150 3.61 -15.82 -25.76
CA VAL A 150 4.53 -14.72 -26.09
C VAL A 150 4.34 -13.67 -24.99
N ALA A 151 4.96 -13.89 -23.84
CA ALA A 151 4.90 -12.98 -22.70
C ALA A 151 6.32 -12.72 -22.19
N THR A 152 6.77 -11.47 -22.32
CA THR A 152 8.07 -10.99 -21.88
C THR A 152 7.89 -9.77 -20.96
N PRO A 153 7.90 -9.94 -19.63
CA PRO A 153 8.19 -11.18 -18.91
C PRO A 153 6.94 -12.07 -18.70
N LEU A 154 7.15 -13.36 -18.49
CA LEU A 154 6.08 -14.31 -18.18
C LEU A 154 5.58 -14.09 -16.74
N LEU A 155 4.29 -13.75 -16.61
CA LEU A 155 3.63 -13.57 -15.30
C LEU A 155 2.91 -14.86 -14.89
N PHE A 156 3.00 -15.21 -13.61
CA PHE A 156 2.16 -16.20 -12.94
C PHE A 156 1.21 -15.50 -11.97
N SER A 157 -0.04 -15.97 -11.86
CA SER A 157 -1.02 -15.45 -10.90
C SER A 157 -1.96 -16.51 -10.36
N TRP A 158 -2.38 -16.36 -9.10
CA TRP A 158 -3.24 -17.31 -8.40
C TRP A 158 -4.18 -16.60 -7.41
N SER A 159 -5.16 -17.30 -6.86
CA SER A 159 -5.98 -16.81 -5.74
C SER A 159 -5.19 -16.89 -4.44
N GLY A 160 -5.16 -15.83 -3.65
CA GLY A 160 -4.55 -15.86 -2.32
C GLY A 160 -5.18 -16.94 -1.42
N SER A 161 -4.37 -17.49 -0.51
CA SER A 161 -4.77 -18.42 0.55
C SER A 161 -4.70 -17.81 1.95
N GLY A 162 -4.22 -16.57 2.08
CA GLY A 162 -3.91 -15.94 3.37
C GLY A 162 -2.54 -16.33 3.92
N ALA A 163 -1.70 -17.00 3.13
CA ALA A 163 -0.31 -17.28 3.47
C ALA A 163 0.53 -16.00 3.60
N SER A 164 1.60 -16.07 4.40
CA SER A 164 2.53 -14.94 4.59
C SER A 164 3.40 -14.69 3.37
N ARG A 165 3.68 -15.75 2.59
CA ARG A 165 4.33 -15.70 1.27
C ARG A 165 3.99 -16.94 0.47
N TYR A 166 4.31 -16.92 -0.82
CA TYR A 166 4.10 -18.06 -1.70
C TYR A 166 5.41 -18.54 -2.30
N ARG A 167 5.47 -19.84 -2.53
CA ARG A 167 6.49 -20.53 -3.30
C ARG A 167 5.90 -20.98 -4.63
N ILE A 168 6.56 -20.64 -5.72
CA ILE A 168 6.21 -21.03 -7.08
C ILE A 168 7.20 -22.10 -7.53
N LEU A 169 6.69 -23.17 -8.11
CA LEU A 169 7.48 -24.27 -8.64
C LEU A 169 7.14 -24.40 -10.12
N VAL A 170 8.17 -24.48 -10.97
CA VAL A 170 8.03 -24.75 -12.41
C VAL A 170 8.92 -25.93 -12.75
N ASP A 171 8.43 -26.83 -13.59
CA ASP A 171 9.12 -28.07 -13.99
C ASP A 171 8.68 -28.49 -15.40
N ASP A 172 9.44 -29.36 -16.07
CA ASP A 172 9.04 -30.04 -17.30
C ASP A 172 8.38 -31.41 -17.04
N ASP A 173 8.36 -31.86 -15.78
CA ASP A 173 7.64 -33.04 -15.30
C ASP A 173 6.52 -32.66 -14.30
N PRO A 174 5.26 -33.13 -14.48
CA PRO A 174 4.15 -32.79 -13.59
C PRO A 174 4.28 -33.37 -12.17
N SER A 175 5.22 -34.28 -11.92
CA SER A 175 5.51 -34.85 -10.60
C SER A 175 6.36 -33.92 -9.72
N PHE A 176 7.06 -32.94 -10.31
CA PHE A 176 8.02 -32.07 -9.60
C PHE A 176 9.11 -32.84 -8.85
N TYR A 177 9.50 -34.03 -9.32
CA TYR A 177 10.54 -34.83 -8.66
C TYR A 177 11.92 -34.13 -8.67
N ASN A 178 12.20 -33.35 -9.71
CA ASN A 178 13.44 -32.60 -9.86
C ASN A 178 13.15 -31.18 -10.36
N VAL A 179 12.58 -30.38 -9.45
CA VAL A 179 12.12 -29.01 -9.72
C VAL A 179 13.13 -28.22 -10.54
N LEU A 180 12.70 -27.81 -11.73
CA LEU A 180 13.50 -26.99 -12.63
C LEU A 180 13.76 -25.61 -12.03
N PHE A 181 12.70 -24.96 -11.53
CA PHE A 181 12.73 -23.62 -10.96
C PHE A 181 11.88 -23.50 -9.69
N GLU A 182 12.43 -22.85 -8.67
CA GLU A 182 11.75 -22.47 -7.43
C GLU A 182 11.89 -20.96 -7.23
N GLY A 183 10.76 -20.28 -7.03
CA GLY A 183 10.69 -18.84 -6.77
C GLY A 183 9.85 -18.52 -5.54
N PHE A 184 10.09 -17.37 -4.93
CA PHE A 184 9.34 -16.89 -3.77
C PHE A 184 8.80 -15.48 -4.01
N THR A 185 7.57 -15.22 -3.57
CA THR A 185 7.01 -13.85 -3.55
C THR A 185 7.56 -13.03 -2.39
N VAL A 186 7.49 -11.71 -2.54
CA VAL A 186 7.71 -10.78 -1.43
C VAL A 186 6.39 -10.62 -0.67
N GLY A 187 6.31 -11.19 0.52
CA GLY A 187 5.09 -11.14 1.32
C GLY A 187 3.89 -11.84 0.64
N PRO A 188 2.63 -11.42 0.92
CA PRO A 188 1.42 -12.13 0.52
C PRO A 188 0.98 -11.85 -0.94
N GLU A 189 1.89 -11.36 -1.79
CA GLU A 189 1.61 -11.12 -3.21
C GLU A 189 1.17 -12.41 -3.90
N THR A 190 0.22 -12.27 -4.84
CA THR A 190 -0.41 -13.41 -5.54
C THR A 190 -0.01 -13.49 -7.01
N THR A 191 1.10 -12.84 -7.33
CA THR A 191 1.69 -12.78 -8.65
C THR A 191 3.19 -13.03 -8.56
N PHE A 192 3.76 -13.65 -9.59
CA PHE A 192 5.20 -13.88 -9.69
C PHE A 192 5.66 -13.71 -11.13
N THR A 193 6.70 -12.93 -11.36
CA THR A 193 7.29 -12.75 -12.67
C THR A 193 8.45 -13.73 -12.86
N TYR A 194 8.35 -14.60 -13.86
CA TYR A 194 9.43 -15.51 -14.22
C TYR A 194 10.65 -14.71 -14.70
N PRO A 195 11.87 -15.06 -14.27
CA PRO A 195 13.06 -14.36 -14.73
C PRO A 195 13.30 -14.61 -16.23
N ASP A 196 13.53 -13.53 -17.00
CA ASP A 196 13.85 -13.64 -18.44
C ASP A 196 15.21 -14.32 -18.69
N ASN A 197 16.15 -14.15 -17.75
CA ASN A 197 17.48 -14.75 -17.82
C ASN A 197 17.89 -15.36 -16.46
N PRO A 198 17.36 -16.53 -16.09
CA PRO A 198 17.74 -17.20 -14.87
C PRO A 198 19.23 -17.59 -14.89
N PRO A 199 19.89 -17.61 -13.72
CA PRO A 199 21.32 -17.90 -13.62
C PRO A 199 21.66 -19.35 -13.99
N ASP A 200 20.76 -20.31 -13.74
CA ASP A 200 20.90 -21.68 -14.22
C ASP A 200 20.34 -21.79 -15.66
N PRO A 201 21.15 -22.16 -16.66
CA PRO A 201 20.68 -22.32 -18.03
C PRO A 201 19.52 -23.31 -18.20
N ARG A 202 19.39 -24.31 -17.30
CA ARG A 202 18.28 -25.28 -17.33
C ARG A 202 16.94 -24.62 -17.05
N GLN A 203 16.92 -23.53 -16.29
CA GLN A 203 15.71 -22.77 -15.97
C GLN A 203 15.20 -21.93 -17.14
N ARG A 204 15.95 -21.83 -18.24
CA ARG A 204 15.50 -21.10 -19.42
C ARG A 204 14.42 -21.92 -20.13
N LEU A 205 13.25 -21.32 -20.29
CA LEU A 205 12.12 -21.96 -20.93
C LEU A 205 12.36 -22.07 -22.44
N ALA A 206 12.30 -23.29 -22.97
CA ALA A 206 12.47 -23.60 -24.37
C ALA A 206 11.17 -23.42 -25.15
N SER A 207 11.27 -22.91 -26.38
CA SER A 207 10.11 -22.73 -27.25
C SER A 207 9.45 -24.08 -27.57
N GLY A 208 8.12 -24.14 -27.47
CA GLY A 208 7.32 -25.33 -27.79
C GLY A 208 7.45 -26.49 -26.79
N GLN A 209 8.29 -26.37 -25.76
CA GLN A 209 8.35 -27.33 -24.66
C GLN A 209 7.16 -27.11 -23.72
N ASN A 210 6.55 -28.21 -23.28
CA ASN A 210 5.49 -28.15 -22.26
C ASN A 210 6.13 -28.15 -20.87
N TYR A 211 5.65 -27.25 -20.03
CA TYR A 211 6.04 -27.06 -18.63
C TYR A 211 4.81 -27.16 -17.73
N TYR A 212 5.05 -27.37 -16.45
CA TYR A 212 4.06 -27.46 -15.40
C TYR A 212 4.44 -26.47 -14.30
N TRP A 213 3.44 -25.86 -13.68
CA TRP A 213 3.65 -24.98 -12.55
C TRP A 213 2.61 -25.19 -11.47
N LYS A 214 3.03 -24.97 -10.22
CA LYS A 214 2.15 -24.96 -9.05
C LYS A 214 2.64 -23.95 -8.03
N VAL A 215 1.75 -23.66 -7.06
CA VAL A 215 2.01 -22.70 -5.99
C VAL A 215 1.70 -23.34 -4.65
N GLU A 216 2.57 -23.06 -3.68
CA GLU A 216 2.40 -23.41 -2.27
C GLU A 216 2.37 -22.14 -1.43
N GLY A 217 1.45 -22.06 -0.47
CA GLY A 217 1.38 -20.97 0.50
C GLY A 217 2.16 -21.35 1.75
N LEU A 218 3.04 -20.46 2.21
CA LEU A 218 3.90 -20.63 3.37
C LEU A 218 3.54 -19.65 4.48
N ASP A 219 3.64 -20.09 5.73
CA ASP A 219 3.57 -19.20 6.89
C ASP A 219 4.90 -18.44 7.14
N VAL A 220 4.93 -17.65 8.21
CA VAL A 220 6.12 -16.89 8.62
C VAL A 220 7.33 -17.76 8.98
N ALA A 221 7.11 -19.02 9.36
CA ALA A 221 8.16 -19.99 9.67
C ALA A 221 8.62 -20.76 8.43
N GLY A 222 7.98 -20.53 7.27
CA GLY A 222 8.26 -21.25 6.02
C GLY A 222 7.57 -22.61 5.94
N ILE A 223 6.63 -22.91 6.83
CA ILE A 223 5.86 -24.15 6.80
C ILE A 223 4.73 -24.03 5.77
N LYS A 224 4.52 -25.09 4.99
CA LYS A 224 3.44 -25.14 4.01
C LYS A 224 2.08 -25.20 4.70
N VAL A 225 1.23 -24.22 4.40
CA VAL A 225 -0.14 -24.08 4.94
C VAL A 225 -1.22 -24.15 3.86
N ALA A 226 -0.83 -24.03 2.59
CA ALA A 226 -1.75 -24.15 1.45
C ALA A 226 -1.03 -24.70 0.21
N GLU A 227 -1.76 -25.32 -0.71
CA GLU A 227 -1.21 -25.81 -1.98
C GLU A 227 -2.27 -25.75 -3.09
N ALA A 228 -1.80 -25.60 -4.33
CA ALA A 228 -2.65 -25.74 -5.51
C ALA A 228 -3.05 -27.21 -5.74
N GLY A 229 -4.32 -27.46 -6.06
CA GLY A 229 -4.84 -28.85 -6.14
C GLY A 229 -4.18 -29.70 -7.24
N SER A 230 -3.94 -29.14 -8.42
CA SER A 230 -3.19 -29.79 -9.51
C SER A 230 -2.35 -28.76 -10.24
N PRO A 231 -1.17 -29.13 -10.75
CA PRO A 231 -0.35 -28.21 -11.52
C PRO A 231 -1.05 -27.82 -12.82
N PHE A 232 -0.82 -26.58 -13.24
CA PHE A 232 -1.23 -26.11 -14.56
C PHE A 232 -0.09 -26.33 -15.55
N SER A 233 -0.43 -26.65 -16.79
CA SER A 233 0.55 -26.80 -17.88
C SER A 233 0.57 -25.57 -18.78
N PHE A 234 1.72 -25.28 -19.38
CA PHE A 234 1.88 -24.23 -20.37
C PHE A 234 3.07 -24.49 -21.30
N SER A 235 3.11 -23.84 -22.46
CA SER A 235 4.32 -23.72 -23.28
C SER A 235 4.56 -22.26 -23.67
N VAL A 236 5.83 -21.92 -23.85
CA VAL A 236 6.25 -20.60 -24.33
C VAL A 236 6.64 -20.69 -25.79
N LYS A 237 6.54 -19.56 -26.50
CA LYS A 237 7.14 -19.40 -27.82
C LYS A 237 8.29 -18.43 -27.67
N GLN A 238 9.50 -18.85 -28.02
CA GLN A 238 10.63 -17.91 -28.05
C GLN A 238 10.28 -16.78 -29.02
N GLN A 239 10.46 -15.55 -28.56
CA GLN A 239 10.60 -14.41 -29.45
C GLN A 239 11.70 -14.78 -30.45
N SER A 240 11.40 -14.65 -31.74
CA SER A 240 12.30 -15.13 -32.80
C SER A 240 13.71 -14.53 -32.63
N THR A 241 14.77 -15.18 -33.12
CA THR A 241 16.12 -14.58 -33.12
C THR A 241 16.19 -13.31 -33.97
N GLN A 242 15.15 -13.02 -34.74
CA GLN A 242 14.94 -11.79 -35.49
C GLN A 242 13.90 -10.88 -34.83
N SER A 243 13.51 -11.14 -33.58
CA SER A 243 12.47 -10.36 -32.92
C SER A 243 12.92 -8.93 -32.74
N ARG A 244 11.99 -8.04 -33.02
CA ARG A 244 12.14 -6.60 -32.82
C ARG A 244 11.05 -6.24 -31.84
N ASP A 245 11.38 -5.57 -30.74
CA ASP A 245 10.41 -5.19 -29.72
C ASP A 245 10.97 -4.02 -28.90
N ILE A 246 10.36 -2.85 -29.02
CA ILE A 246 10.78 -1.61 -28.37
C ILE A 246 9.68 -1.14 -27.42
N ALA A 247 9.81 -1.51 -26.16
CA ALA A 247 8.83 -1.20 -25.14
C ALA A 247 9.06 0.16 -24.49
N LEU A 248 8.00 0.96 -24.38
CA LEU A 248 7.93 2.14 -23.51
C LEU A 248 7.42 1.69 -22.14
N THR A 249 8.33 1.45 -21.20
CA THR A 249 8.02 0.79 -19.93
C THR A 249 7.56 1.75 -18.84
N SER A 250 7.92 3.03 -18.91
CA SER A 250 7.42 4.03 -17.97
C SER A 250 7.38 5.44 -18.55
N LEU A 251 6.46 6.25 -18.00
CA LEU A 251 6.36 7.68 -18.20
C LEU A 251 6.12 8.33 -16.83
N GLU A 252 7.06 9.17 -16.42
CA GLU A 252 7.06 9.80 -15.10
C GLU A 252 7.36 11.30 -15.19
N ILE A 253 6.90 12.06 -14.20
CA ILE A 253 7.36 13.44 -13.99
C ILE A 253 8.70 13.39 -13.29
N ILE A 254 9.67 14.20 -13.71
CA ILE A 254 10.94 14.34 -12.98
C ILE A 254 10.71 15.23 -11.74
N PRO A 255 10.82 14.70 -10.51
CA PRO A 255 10.66 15.51 -9.30
C PRO A 255 11.80 16.53 -9.18
N ASP A 256 11.49 17.68 -8.58
CA ASP A 256 12.43 18.77 -8.24
C ASP A 256 13.07 19.53 -9.41
N ALA A 257 12.64 19.28 -10.64
CA ALA A 257 12.97 20.20 -11.72
C ALA A 257 12.22 21.53 -11.54
N PRO A 258 12.90 22.68 -11.67
CA PRO A 258 12.26 23.99 -11.51
C PRO A 258 11.14 24.09 -12.54
N VAL A 259 9.91 24.25 -12.06
CA VAL A 259 8.82 24.74 -12.90
C VAL A 259 9.15 26.20 -13.16
N ASP A 260 9.56 26.50 -14.38
CA ASP A 260 9.73 27.88 -14.79
C ASP A 260 8.39 28.62 -14.66
N ALA A 261 8.43 29.95 -14.69
CA ALA A 261 7.21 30.78 -14.57
C ALA A 261 6.14 30.50 -15.65
N ILE A 262 6.45 29.66 -16.64
CA ILE A 262 5.64 29.36 -17.82
C ILE A 262 4.92 27.99 -17.68
N GLY A 263 5.19 27.24 -16.61
CA GLY A 263 4.51 25.97 -16.32
C GLY A 263 5.05 24.79 -17.11
N ALA A 264 6.31 24.86 -17.55
CA ALA A 264 6.97 23.73 -18.18
C ALA A 264 7.13 22.56 -17.20
N ILE A 265 6.74 21.36 -17.64
CA ILE A 265 6.86 20.13 -16.86
C ILE A 265 7.83 19.18 -17.57
N PRO A 266 8.94 18.79 -16.92
CA PRO A 266 9.81 17.77 -17.47
C PRO A 266 9.27 16.37 -17.17
N PHE A 267 9.22 15.57 -18.21
CA PHE A 267 8.81 14.17 -18.19
C PHE A 267 10.00 13.29 -18.55
N ARG A 268 10.04 12.08 -17.99
CA ARG A 268 10.98 11.05 -18.37
C ARG A 268 10.22 9.86 -18.93
N VAL A 269 10.62 9.42 -20.11
CA VAL A 269 10.16 8.18 -20.75
C VAL A 269 11.29 7.16 -20.66
N THR A 270 10.97 5.96 -20.19
CA THR A 270 11.91 4.82 -20.19
C THR A 270 11.58 3.91 -21.36
N ILE A 271 12.60 3.59 -22.16
CA ILE A 271 12.50 2.74 -23.34
C ILE A 271 13.45 1.57 -23.16
N VAL A 272 12.98 0.37 -23.51
CA VAL A 272 13.75 -0.88 -23.42
C VAL A 272 13.63 -1.62 -24.73
N ASN A 273 14.75 -2.11 -25.27
CA ASN A 273 14.69 -3.08 -26.35
C ASN A 273 14.47 -4.48 -25.76
N GLN A 274 13.26 -5.00 -25.90
CA GLN A 274 12.89 -6.36 -25.49
C GLN A 274 13.11 -7.38 -26.62
N GLY A 275 13.48 -6.93 -27.83
CA GLY A 275 13.76 -7.77 -28.97
C GLY A 275 15.15 -8.41 -28.94
N ALA A 276 15.41 -9.31 -29.88
CA ALA A 276 16.68 -10.01 -30.04
C ALA A 276 17.68 -9.25 -30.92
N GLN A 277 17.24 -8.19 -31.62
CA GLN A 277 18.05 -7.42 -32.56
C GLN A 277 18.41 -6.04 -31.99
N SER A 278 19.60 -5.53 -32.31
CA SER A 278 19.96 -4.14 -31.99
C SER A 278 19.20 -3.21 -32.91
N GLU A 279 18.51 -2.23 -32.32
CA GLU A 279 17.72 -1.27 -33.09
C GLU A 279 18.39 0.09 -33.12
N ALA A 280 18.17 0.82 -34.21
CA ALA A 280 18.77 2.12 -34.45
C ALA A 280 17.73 3.10 -34.94
N ASN A 281 17.96 4.39 -34.69
CA ASN A 281 17.07 5.48 -35.09
C ASN A 281 15.64 5.35 -34.54
N VAL A 282 15.48 4.78 -33.33
CA VAL A 282 14.18 4.70 -32.65
C VAL A 282 13.74 6.11 -32.29
N ALA A 283 12.63 6.57 -32.89
CA ALA A 283 12.06 7.88 -32.65
C ALA A 283 10.94 7.81 -31.61
N VAL A 284 11.04 8.62 -30.56
CA VAL A 284 10.05 8.71 -29.48
C VAL A 284 9.51 10.13 -29.42
N SER A 285 8.19 10.26 -29.46
CA SER A 285 7.47 11.52 -29.36
C SER A 285 6.66 11.57 -28.06
N LEU A 286 6.63 12.72 -27.40
CA LEU A 286 5.76 13.01 -26.27
C LEU A 286 4.67 14.00 -26.69
N TYR A 287 3.44 13.75 -26.27
CA TYR A 287 2.27 14.60 -26.48
C TYR A 287 1.66 15.00 -25.14
N VAL A 288 1.28 16.27 -25.03
CA VAL A 288 0.53 16.83 -23.92
C VAL A 288 -0.82 17.30 -24.45
N ASN A 289 -1.91 16.69 -23.95
CA ASN A 289 -3.28 16.94 -24.43
C ASN A 289 -3.41 16.81 -25.97
N GLY A 290 -2.68 15.86 -26.56
CA GLY A 290 -2.67 15.61 -28.00
C GLY A 290 -1.74 16.51 -28.82
N VAL A 291 -1.04 17.47 -28.21
CA VAL A 291 -0.06 18.33 -28.89
C VAL A 291 1.36 17.84 -28.61
N ALA A 292 2.15 17.61 -29.65
CA ALA A 292 3.55 17.18 -29.51
C ALA A 292 4.38 18.23 -28.76
N THR A 293 5.32 17.80 -27.91
CA THR A 293 6.26 18.73 -27.28
C THR A 293 7.28 19.27 -28.28
N ASN A 294 7.82 20.46 -27.99
CA ASN A 294 8.78 21.13 -28.89
C ASN A 294 10.05 20.31 -29.16
N ASP A 295 10.39 19.40 -28.26
CA ASP A 295 11.57 18.55 -28.35
C ASP A 295 11.26 17.13 -28.85
N SER A 296 10.05 16.91 -29.39
CA SER A 296 9.63 15.65 -30.04
C SER A 296 9.75 15.72 -31.57
N PRO A 297 10.14 14.61 -32.26
CA PRO A 297 10.62 13.37 -31.70
C PRO A 297 12.08 13.44 -31.23
N LYS A 298 12.43 12.70 -30.17
CA LYS A 298 13.82 12.40 -29.83
C LYS A 298 14.22 11.05 -30.41
N LYS A 299 15.42 10.98 -30.98
CA LYS A 299 15.96 9.77 -31.61
C LYS A 299 17.00 9.11 -30.73
N ILE A 300 16.88 7.79 -30.59
CA ILE A 300 17.89 6.93 -30.00
C ILE A 300 18.73 6.37 -31.16
N VAL A 301 20.04 6.65 -31.15
CA VAL A 301 20.94 6.28 -32.24
C VAL A 301 21.13 4.77 -32.30
N SER A 302 21.28 4.12 -31.15
CA SER A 302 21.41 2.67 -31.03
C SER A 302 20.82 2.21 -29.71
N LEU A 303 20.11 1.09 -29.74
CA LEU A 303 19.53 0.42 -28.59
C LEU A 303 19.73 -1.11 -28.76
N PRO A 304 20.84 -1.66 -28.23
CA PRO A 304 21.09 -3.10 -28.22
C PRO A 304 19.98 -3.90 -27.48
N PRO A 305 19.88 -5.22 -27.70
CA PRO A 305 18.95 -6.08 -26.96
C PRO A 305 19.12 -5.96 -25.44
N GLY A 306 18.00 -5.79 -24.72
CA GLY A 306 17.94 -5.61 -23.27
C GLY A 306 18.37 -4.22 -22.78
N ASP A 307 18.85 -3.35 -23.65
CA ASP A 307 19.40 -2.06 -23.27
C ASP A 307 18.28 -1.06 -22.94
N VAL A 308 18.54 -0.20 -21.93
CA VAL A 308 17.55 0.73 -21.38
C VAL A 308 18.00 2.16 -21.61
N GLN A 309 17.16 2.96 -22.26
CA GLN A 309 17.39 4.39 -22.47
C GLN A 309 16.31 5.22 -21.80
N ARG A 310 16.69 6.41 -21.32
CA ARG A 310 15.79 7.36 -20.66
C ARG A 310 15.82 8.68 -21.40
N LEU A 311 14.68 9.07 -21.96
CA LEU A 311 14.52 10.33 -22.67
C LEU A 311 13.76 11.31 -21.81
N THR A 312 14.32 12.50 -21.62
CA THR A 312 13.63 13.60 -20.95
C THR A 312 12.93 14.46 -22.00
N PHE A 313 11.69 14.84 -21.76
CA PHE A 313 10.89 15.75 -22.60
C PHE A 313 10.39 16.92 -21.77
N VAL A 314 10.11 18.06 -22.41
CA VAL A 314 9.50 19.22 -21.73
C VAL A 314 8.12 19.48 -22.30
N GLY A 315 7.09 19.23 -21.49
CA GLY A 315 5.70 19.45 -21.86
C GLY A 315 5.12 20.73 -21.27
N MET A 316 4.28 21.42 -22.04
CA MET A 316 3.59 22.65 -21.62
C MET A 316 2.08 22.40 -21.58
N PRO A 317 1.52 21.89 -20.48
CA PRO A 317 0.08 21.75 -20.36
C PRO A 317 -0.61 23.11 -20.31
N SER A 318 -1.89 23.15 -20.70
CA SER A 318 -2.71 24.37 -20.56
C SER A 318 -2.80 24.80 -19.09
N GLN A 319 -2.56 26.08 -18.83
CA GLN A 319 -2.61 26.69 -17.49
C GLN A 319 -4.01 26.68 -16.87
N GLU A 320 -5.05 26.58 -17.69
CA GLU A 320 -6.45 26.55 -17.27
C GLU A 320 -6.97 25.13 -17.03
N ALA A 321 -6.24 24.11 -17.49
CA ALA A 321 -6.68 22.73 -17.37
C ALA A 321 -6.42 22.19 -15.96
N ARG A 322 -7.41 21.51 -15.38
CA ARG A 322 -7.24 20.80 -14.10
C ARG A 322 -6.40 19.53 -14.26
N LEU A 323 -6.60 18.82 -15.37
CA LEU A 323 -5.93 17.57 -15.70
C LEU A 323 -5.22 17.73 -17.05
N ALA A 324 -4.03 17.14 -17.17
CA ALA A 324 -3.38 16.94 -18.46
C ALA A 324 -3.15 15.46 -18.74
N MET A 325 -3.47 15.05 -19.97
CA MET A 325 -3.19 13.72 -20.48
C MET A 325 -1.84 13.76 -21.21
N ILE A 326 -0.91 12.92 -20.77
CA ILE A 326 0.44 12.84 -21.33
C ILE A 326 0.59 11.47 -21.99
N GLN A 327 1.07 11.45 -23.22
CA GLN A 327 1.27 10.21 -23.97
C GLN A 327 2.63 10.23 -24.64
N ALA A 328 3.37 9.13 -24.52
CA ALA A 328 4.58 8.91 -25.30
C ALA A 328 4.34 7.76 -26.29
N TYR A 329 4.90 7.91 -27.49
CA TYR A 329 4.82 6.92 -28.56
C TYR A 329 6.19 6.71 -29.17
N SER A 330 6.51 5.46 -29.47
CA SER A 330 7.54 5.11 -30.44
C SER A 330 6.89 4.86 -31.80
N GLU A 331 7.41 5.48 -32.85
CA GLU A 331 6.98 5.22 -34.23
C GLU A 331 7.62 3.95 -34.82
N PHE A 332 8.38 3.23 -34.00
CA PHE A 332 9.06 2.02 -34.39
C PHE A 332 8.05 0.87 -34.62
N PHE A 333 8.19 0.16 -35.73
CA PHE A 333 7.33 -0.96 -36.10
C PHE A 333 8.03 -2.28 -35.74
N ASP A 334 7.38 -3.06 -34.89
CA ASP A 334 7.97 -4.23 -34.26
C ASP A 334 6.91 -5.30 -33.95
N ASP A 335 7.33 -6.37 -33.26
CA ASP A 335 6.48 -7.53 -33.00
C ASP A 335 5.39 -7.25 -31.95
N ASN A 336 5.51 -6.18 -31.16
CA ASN A 336 4.60 -5.87 -30.06
C ASN A 336 4.20 -4.39 -30.01
N MET A 337 3.54 -3.92 -31.06
CA MET A 337 3.10 -2.52 -31.17
C MET A 337 2.25 -1.98 -30.00
N GLN A 338 1.73 -2.83 -29.10
CA GLN A 338 0.95 -2.40 -27.94
C GLN A 338 1.82 -1.77 -26.84
N ASN A 339 3.08 -2.20 -26.68
CA ASN A 339 4.00 -1.64 -25.68
C ASN A 339 4.79 -0.43 -26.22
N ASN A 340 4.64 -0.07 -27.49
CA ASN A 340 5.25 1.11 -28.12
C ASN A 340 4.59 2.44 -27.69
N ARG A 341 3.66 2.38 -26.73
CA ARG A 341 2.97 3.55 -26.18
C ARG A 341 2.84 3.44 -24.67
N VAL A 342 2.95 4.59 -24.00
CA VAL A 342 2.66 4.73 -22.57
C VAL A 342 1.95 6.04 -22.32
N SER A 343 1.05 6.08 -21.34
CA SER A 343 0.29 7.28 -21.01
C SER A 343 0.12 7.47 -19.51
N MET A 344 0.04 8.72 -19.09
CA MET A 344 -0.30 9.08 -17.72
C MET A 344 -1.27 10.28 -17.71
N THR A 345 -1.96 10.46 -16.58
CA THR A 345 -2.73 11.68 -16.32
C THR A 345 -2.08 12.44 -15.17
N VAL A 346 -1.92 13.75 -15.35
CA VAL A 346 -1.33 14.65 -14.36
C VAL A 346 -2.42 15.55 -13.80
N ASN A 347 -2.54 15.60 -12.46
CA ASN A 347 -3.37 16.59 -11.78
C ASN A 347 -2.58 17.90 -11.60
N LEU A 348 -2.88 18.89 -12.45
CA LEU A 348 -2.19 20.16 -12.48
C LEU A 348 -2.58 21.05 -11.30
N GLU A 349 -3.85 20.99 -10.87
CA GLU A 349 -4.35 21.79 -9.74
C GLU A 349 -3.69 21.37 -8.42
N GLU A 350 -3.60 20.06 -8.16
CA GLU A 350 -2.93 19.56 -6.95
C GLU A 350 -1.44 19.94 -6.95
N ARG A 351 -0.79 19.83 -8.11
CA ARG A 351 0.62 20.24 -8.25
C ARG A 351 0.79 21.74 -8.00
N ARG A 352 -0.06 22.58 -8.59
CA ARG A 352 -0.05 24.03 -8.40
C ARG A 352 -0.25 24.38 -6.92
N ARG A 353 -1.18 23.72 -6.23
CA ARG A 353 -1.36 23.87 -4.77
C ARG A 353 -0.12 23.45 -3.98
N ARG A 354 0.57 22.38 -4.37
CA ARG A 354 1.85 21.97 -3.73
C ARG A 354 2.95 23.00 -3.98
N GLU A 355 3.06 23.55 -5.19
CA GLU A 355 4.03 24.58 -5.56
C GLU A 355 3.73 25.93 -4.90
N GLU A 356 2.47 26.34 -4.82
CA GLU A 356 2.02 27.50 -4.06
C GLU A 356 2.30 27.32 -2.57
N LYS A 357 2.10 26.12 -2.02
CA LYS A 357 2.49 25.83 -0.62
C LYS A 357 4.01 25.89 -0.41
N LYS A 358 4.81 25.48 -1.41
CA LYS A 358 6.27 25.65 -1.40
C LYS A 358 6.67 27.12 -1.49
N ARG A 359 6.05 27.92 -2.37
CA ARG A 359 6.29 29.37 -2.53
C ARG A 359 5.77 30.20 -1.35
N ALA A 360 4.66 29.79 -0.72
CA ALA A 360 4.05 30.47 0.42
C ALA A 360 4.80 30.20 1.73
N LYS A 361 5.73 29.23 1.77
CA LYS A 361 6.74 29.13 2.83
C LYS A 361 7.87 30.15 2.61
N ASN A 362 7.51 31.43 2.46
CA ASN A 362 8.47 32.50 2.71
C ASN A 362 8.59 32.63 4.23
N TYR A 363 9.63 32.03 4.80
CA TYR A 363 9.92 32.23 6.22
C TYR A 363 10.29 33.70 6.40
N ALA A 364 9.54 34.43 7.24
CA ALA A 364 10.02 35.73 7.70
C ALA A 364 11.39 35.54 8.37
N CYS A 365 12.28 36.53 8.31
CA CYS A 365 13.65 36.38 8.84
C CYS A 365 13.67 35.88 10.30
N SER A 366 12.70 36.30 11.11
CA SER A 366 12.51 35.78 12.48
C SER A 366 12.18 34.28 12.54
N GLN A 367 11.33 33.78 11.64
CA GLN A 367 10.94 32.37 11.57
C GLN A 367 12.09 31.49 11.05
N ALA A 368 12.85 32.00 10.07
CA ALA A 368 14.08 31.36 9.61
C ALA A 368 15.11 31.24 10.74
N TRP A 369 15.28 32.31 11.53
CA TRP A 369 16.20 32.34 12.66
C TRP A 369 15.80 31.38 13.78
N GLU A 370 14.51 31.32 14.14
CA GLU A 370 13.99 30.34 15.10
C GLU A 370 14.25 28.89 14.65
N LEU A 371 14.15 28.62 13.35
CA LEU A 371 14.39 27.30 12.78
C LEU A 371 15.87 26.92 12.87
N VAL A 372 16.78 27.84 12.55
CA VAL A 372 18.23 27.66 12.69
C VAL A 372 18.60 27.38 14.16
N GLN A 373 18.05 28.15 15.09
CA GLN A 373 18.26 27.94 16.53
C GLN A 373 17.73 26.57 16.99
N ARG A 374 16.58 26.14 16.49
CA ARG A 374 16.00 24.84 16.80
C ARG A 374 16.85 23.68 16.25
N LEU A 375 17.36 23.81 15.02
CA LEU A 375 18.12 22.77 14.34
C LEU A 375 19.58 22.69 14.82
N ALA A 376 20.16 23.78 15.33
CA ALA A 376 21.45 23.79 16.01
C ALA A 376 21.47 22.89 17.27
N GLY A 377 20.29 22.53 17.80
CA GLY A 377 20.12 21.69 18.98
C GLY A 377 20.73 22.31 20.24
N ASN A 378 20.58 21.66 21.40
CA ASN A 378 21.10 22.10 22.70
C ASN A 378 22.65 22.13 22.79
N SER A 379 23.36 22.31 21.68
CA SER A 379 24.77 22.67 21.68
C SER A 379 24.89 24.14 22.12
N GLY A 380 24.89 24.35 23.45
CA GLY A 380 24.97 25.69 24.06
C GLY A 380 26.15 26.53 23.59
N GLU A 381 27.14 25.93 22.93
CA GLU A 381 28.28 26.61 22.30
C GLU A 381 27.92 27.26 20.96
N LEU A 382 27.10 26.60 20.12
CA LEU A 382 26.72 27.10 18.80
C LEU A 382 25.65 28.19 18.92
N VAL A 383 24.70 28.02 19.84
CA VAL A 383 23.69 29.05 20.16
C VAL A 383 24.36 30.30 20.75
N ARG A 384 25.42 30.16 21.57
CA ARG A 384 26.21 31.30 22.08
C ARG A 384 27.03 31.98 20.99
N ALA A 385 27.58 31.24 20.04
CA ALA A 385 28.31 31.82 18.91
C ALA A 385 27.41 32.60 17.95
N LEU A 386 26.12 32.29 17.94
CA LEU A 386 25.09 32.97 17.17
C LEU A 386 24.41 34.11 17.96
N ASP A 387 24.76 34.30 19.23
CA ASP A 387 24.20 35.34 20.09
C ASP A 387 24.71 36.72 19.66
N GLY A 388 23.80 37.66 19.40
CA GLY A 388 24.10 38.99 18.85
C GLY A 388 24.02 39.09 17.31
N TYR A 389 23.88 37.99 16.57
CA TYR A 389 23.56 38.06 15.15
C TYR A 389 22.10 38.51 14.96
N GLN A 390 21.91 39.58 14.20
CA GLN A 390 20.60 40.04 13.78
C GLN A 390 20.40 39.73 12.30
N CYS A 391 19.18 39.30 11.98
CA CYS A 391 18.73 39.07 10.61
C CYS A 391 18.74 40.37 9.76
N ALA A 392 18.81 41.54 10.40
CA ALA A 392 18.92 42.83 9.75
C ALA A 392 20.31 42.97 9.09
N GLY A 393 20.35 42.86 7.76
CA GLY A 393 21.56 43.00 6.95
C GLY A 393 21.88 41.81 6.05
N MET A 394 21.20 40.65 6.19
CA MET A 394 21.39 39.53 5.26
C MET A 394 20.64 39.74 3.93
N GLU A 395 19.57 40.54 3.93
CA GLU A 395 18.92 41.00 2.71
C GLU A 395 19.79 42.08 2.05
N GLY A 396 20.74 41.67 1.22
CA GLY A 396 21.50 42.60 0.37
C GLY A 396 22.94 42.20 0.07
N GLU A 397 23.58 41.35 0.87
CA GLU A 397 24.99 40.97 0.67
C GLU A 397 25.20 39.47 0.41
N GLY A 398 24.43 38.90 -0.51
CA GLY A 398 24.85 37.69 -1.24
C GLY A 398 24.01 36.42 -1.08
N MET A 399 22.83 36.47 -0.45
CA MET A 399 21.89 35.32 -0.45
C MET A 399 20.47 35.80 -0.73
N SER A 400 19.89 35.33 -1.82
CA SER A 400 18.49 35.59 -2.17
C SER A 400 17.54 34.85 -1.21
N ALA A 401 16.31 35.34 -1.10
CA ALA A 401 15.26 34.68 -0.31
C ALA A 401 15.01 33.22 -0.76
N GLU A 402 15.22 32.94 -2.04
CA GLU A 402 15.10 31.60 -2.64
C GLU A 402 16.25 30.69 -2.19
N GLU A 403 17.48 31.18 -2.15
CA GLU A 403 18.65 30.44 -1.64
C GLU A 403 18.54 30.17 -0.13
N LEU A 404 18.05 31.14 0.64
CA LEU A 404 17.79 30.97 2.07
C LEU A 404 16.72 29.89 2.32
N ASN A 405 15.61 29.92 1.58
CA ASN A 405 14.55 28.92 1.69
C ASN A 405 15.05 27.51 1.31
N ALA A 406 15.83 27.39 0.23
CA ALA A 406 16.43 26.13 -0.19
C ALA A 406 17.40 25.57 0.87
N LEU A 407 18.19 26.44 1.51
CA LEU A 407 19.10 26.06 2.59
C LEU A 407 18.32 25.55 3.82
N LEU A 408 17.25 26.24 4.21
CA LEU A 408 16.41 25.84 5.36
C LEU A 408 15.69 24.52 5.09
N GLU A 409 15.17 24.29 3.88
CA GLU A 409 14.55 23.02 3.49
C GLU A 409 15.56 21.87 3.46
N ALA A 410 16.79 22.13 3.00
CA ALA A 410 17.87 21.15 3.05
C ALA A 410 18.26 20.79 4.51
N LEU A 411 18.23 21.77 5.43
CA LEU A 411 18.48 21.55 6.86
C LEU A 411 17.33 20.77 7.53
N GLU A 412 16.07 21.12 7.29
CA GLU A 412 14.89 20.39 7.83
C GLU A 412 14.90 18.92 7.41
N ASN A 413 15.26 18.64 6.16
CA ASN A 413 15.29 17.29 5.60
C ASN A 413 16.61 16.54 5.87
N LYS A 414 17.50 17.08 6.72
CA LYS A 414 18.83 16.53 7.05
C LYS A 414 19.75 16.31 5.83
N LYS A 415 19.49 17.01 4.73
CA LYS A 415 20.31 16.99 3.49
C LYS A 415 21.48 17.97 3.56
N ALA A 416 21.43 18.93 4.47
CA ALA A 416 22.52 19.84 4.80
C ALA A 416 22.88 19.77 6.29
N LYS A 417 24.09 20.17 6.66
CA LYS A 417 24.56 20.29 8.05
C LYS A 417 25.33 21.60 8.22
N ILE A 418 25.08 22.30 9.32
CA ILE A 418 25.82 23.51 9.67
C ILE A 418 27.24 23.11 10.10
N THR A 419 28.26 23.66 9.42
CA THR A 419 29.68 23.47 9.76
C THR A 419 30.33 24.82 10.02
N ARG A 420 31.41 24.84 10.82
CA ARG A 420 32.07 26.06 11.36
C ARG A 420 32.61 27.05 10.30
N ALA A 421 32.60 26.70 9.02
CA ALA A 421 33.17 27.52 7.94
C ALA A 421 32.35 28.78 7.60
N TRP A 422 31.13 28.92 8.11
CA TRP A 422 30.22 30.06 7.87
C TRP A 422 30.45 31.28 8.79
N LEU A 423 31.47 31.25 9.67
CA LEU A 423 31.68 32.26 10.73
C LEU A 423 32.98 33.06 10.57
N GLN A 424 33.21 33.65 9.39
CA GLN A 424 34.15 34.76 9.24
C GLN A 424 33.44 36.02 8.77
#